data_AF-A0A929CNS6-F1
#
_entry.id   AF-A0A929CNS6-F1
#
_cell.length_a   1.000
_cell.length_b   1.000
_cell.length_c   1.000
_cell.angle_alpha   90.00
_cell.angle_beta   90.00
_cell.angle_gamma   90.00
#
_symmetry.space_group_name_H-M   'P 1'
#
loop_
_entity.id
_entity.type
_entity.pdbx_description
1 polymer ?
#
loop_
_entity_poly.entity_id
_entity_poly.type
_entity_poly.pdbx_seq_one_letter_code
_entity_poly.pdbx_strand_id
1 'polypeptide(L)'
;MEQEGAEALKLMSEKAKKNGYTVIGLTASGEDDKQKIKSDYNLDFDLYLCDEKALKTVVRSNPGIVKLKKGTVSQKVHWNDIEDLEL
;
A
#
# COMPACT_ATOMS: atom_id res chain seq x y z
N MET A 1 -6.64 11.05 -8.18
CA MET A 1 -6.18 10.18 -7.10
C MET A 1 -6.07 11.06 -5.88
N GLU A 2 -6.87 10.78 -4.85
CA GLU A 2 -7.00 11.63 -3.67
C GLU A 2 -5.65 11.73 -2.95
N GLN A 3 -5.12 12.96 -2.83
CA GLN A 3 -3.84 13.28 -2.20
C GLN A 3 -3.69 12.65 -0.80
N GLU A 4 -4.81 12.52 -0.09
CA GLU A 4 -4.89 11.99 1.28
C GLU A 4 -4.43 10.53 1.41
N GLY A 5 -4.77 9.68 0.44
CA GLY A 5 -4.39 8.26 0.48
C GLY A 5 -2.88 8.04 0.40
N ALA A 6 -2.18 8.94 -0.30
CA ALA A 6 -0.75 8.82 -0.52
C ALA A 6 0.08 9.38 0.64
N GLU A 7 -0.39 10.44 1.31
CA GLU A 7 0.18 10.89 2.60
C GLU A 7 0.01 9.83 3.69
N ALA A 8 -1.17 9.22 3.78
CA ALA A 8 -1.44 8.11 4.69
C ALA A 8 -0.50 6.91 4.45
N LEU A 9 -0.30 6.53 3.18
CA LEU A 9 0.63 5.48 2.79
C LEU A 9 2.07 5.79 3.24
N LYS A 10 2.54 7.02 3.08
CA LYS A 10 3.88 7.42 3.51
C LYS A 10 4.05 7.27 5.03
N LEU A 11 3.11 7.80 5.80
CA LEU A 11 3.16 7.81 7.26
C LEU A 11 3.09 6.38 7.84
N MET A 12 2.25 5.54 7.23
CA MET A 12 2.16 4.12 7.57
C MET A 12 3.43 3.36 7.21
N SER A 13 4.02 3.64 6.05
CA SER A 13 5.23 2.97 5.59
C SER A 13 6.40 3.22 6.52
N GLU A 14 6.57 4.46 6.97
CA GLU A 14 7.53 4.85 8.00
C GLU A 14 7.29 4.09 9.32
N LYS A 15 6.04 4.07 9.81
CA LYS A 15 5.68 3.32 11.03
C LYS A 15 5.97 1.82 10.90
N ALA A 16 5.59 1.20 9.79
CA ALA A 16 5.76 -0.22 9.55
C ALA A 16 7.24 -0.60 9.47
N LYS A 17 8.04 0.20 8.74
CA LYS A 17 9.49 0.04 8.70
C LYS A 17 10.14 0.17 10.07
N LYS A 18 9.70 1.17 10.87
CA LYS A 18 10.19 1.36 12.23
C LYS A 18 9.87 0.19 13.16
N ASN A 19 8.76 -0.51 12.90
CA ASN A 19 8.39 -1.75 13.59
C ASN A 19 9.06 -3.01 13.00
N GLY A 20 9.95 -2.87 12.01
CA GLY A 20 10.65 -3.99 11.38
C GLY A 20 9.84 -4.76 10.34
N TYR A 21 8.72 -4.20 9.87
CA TYR A 21 7.92 -4.79 8.80
C TYR A 21 8.44 -4.39 7.42
N THR A 22 8.37 -5.33 6.48
CA THR A 22 8.60 -5.06 5.06
C THR A 22 7.37 -4.40 4.46
N VAL A 23 7.54 -3.19 3.96
CA VAL A 23 6.50 -2.47 3.23
C VAL A 23 6.75 -2.61 1.74
N ILE A 24 5.71 -2.98 0.99
CA ILE A 24 5.71 -3.03 -0.46
C ILE A 24 4.41 -2.41 -0.97
N GLY A 25 4.47 -1.69 -2.07
CA GLY A 25 3.30 -1.17 -2.75
C GLY A 25 2.89 -2.10 -3.89
N LEU A 26 1.59 -2.28 -4.08
CA LEU A 26 1.04 -3.07 -5.18
C LEU A 26 0.16 -2.16 -6.03
N THR A 27 0.42 -2.09 -7.33
CA THR A 27 -0.42 -1.34 -8.26
C THR A 27 -0.70 -2.14 -9.52
N ALA A 28 -1.91 -1.97 -10.04
CA ALA A 28 -2.31 -2.47 -11.35
C ALA A 28 -1.95 -1.50 -12.48
N SER A 29 -1.53 -0.29 -12.15
CA SER A 29 -1.05 0.69 -13.11
C SER A 29 0.32 0.30 -13.65
N GLY A 30 0.59 0.70 -14.89
CA GLY A 30 1.84 0.41 -15.58
C GLY A 30 3.07 1.00 -14.90
N GLU A 31 4.24 0.69 -15.45
CA GLU A 31 5.53 1.14 -14.91
C GLU A 31 5.68 2.67 -14.87
N ASP A 32 5.04 3.39 -15.79
CA ASP A 32 5.02 4.86 -15.88
C ASP A 32 4.35 5.49 -14.64
N ASP A 33 3.17 4.99 -14.26
CA ASP A 33 2.49 5.39 -13.04
C ASP A 33 3.32 5.04 -11.82
N LYS A 34 3.94 3.85 -11.75
CA LYS A 34 4.80 3.47 -10.62
C LYS A 34 5.92 4.49 -10.40
N GLN A 35 6.63 4.87 -11.46
CA GLN A 35 7.70 5.86 -11.35
C GLN A 35 7.16 7.21 -10.88
N LYS A 36 6.01 7.64 -11.41
CA LYS A 36 5.35 8.86 -10.95
C LYS A 36 5.02 8.78 -9.47
N ILE A 37 4.28 7.77 -9.02
CA ILE A 37 3.86 7.65 -7.61
C ILE A 37 5.09 7.55 -6.68
N LYS A 38 6.13 6.82 -7.08
CA LYS A 38 7.37 6.71 -6.30
C LYS A 38 8.06 8.05 -6.16
N SER A 39 8.13 8.82 -7.24
CA SER A 39 8.79 10.13 -7.28
C SER A 39 7.96 11.22 -6.59
N ASP A 40 6.65 11.22 -6.79
CA ASP A 40 5.70 12.22 -6.26
C ASP A 40 5.59 12.11 -4.74
N TYR A 41 5.52 10.87 -4.22
CA TYR A 41 5.31 10.62 -2.79
C TYR A 41 6.58 10.21 -2.04
N ASN A 42 7.72 10.12 -2.74
CA ASN A 42 9.02 9.74 -2.19
C ASN A 42 8.93 8.44 -1.37
N LEU A 43 8.30 7.44 -1.96
CA LEU A 43 8.03 6.16 -1.30
C LEU A 43 9.33 5.34 -1.26
N ASP A 44 9.85 5.12 -0.06
CA ASP A 44 11.10 4.38 0.17
C ASP A 44 10.89 2.84 0.06
N PHE A 45 9.80 2.37 -0.53
CA PHE A 45 9.47 0.95 -0.68
C PHE A 45 9.28 0.55 -2.14
N ASP A 46 9.39 -0.76 -2.40
CA ASP A 46 9.25 -1.32 -3.74
C ASP A 46 7.79 -1.37 -4.19
N LEU A 47 7.54 -0.90 -5.41
CA LEU A 47 6.24 -0.93 -6.07
C LEU A 47 6.19 -2.10 -7.07
N TYR A 48 5.33 -3.07 -6.80
CA TYR A 48 5.13 -4.26 -7.62
C TYR A 48 3.90 -4.12 -8.52
N LEU A 49 3.96 -4.75 -9.70
CA LEU A 49 2.78 -4.89 -10.56
C LEU A 49 1.92 -6.01 -9.98
N CYS A 50 0.63 -5.79 -9.85
CA CYS A 50 -0.31 -6.85 -9.52
C CYS A 50 -1.56 -6.70 -10.39
N ASP A 51 -2.19 -7.83 -10.72
CA ASP A 51 -3.31 -7.85 -11.66
C ASP A 51 -4.51 -7.07 -11.11
N GLU A 52 -5.12 -6.21 -11.93
CA GLU A 52 -6.23 -5.35 -11.52
C GLU A 52 -7.39 -6.16 -10.94
N LYS A 53 -7.67 -7.33 -11.53
CA LYS A 53 -8.73 -8.22 -11.08
C LYS A 53 -8.43 -8.82 -9.71
N ALA A 54 -7.16 -9.15 -9.45
CA ALA A 54 -6.73 -9.63 -8.14
C ALA A 54 -6.84 -8.52 -7.09
N LEU A 55 -6.39 -7.29 -7.40
CA LEU A 55 -6.52 -6.15 -6.48
C LEU A 55 -7.99 -5.86 -6.14
N LYS A 56 -8.85 -5.76 -7.17
CA LYS A 56 -10.30 -5.52 -6.98
C LYS A 56 -10.97 -6.62 -6.16
N THR A 57 -10.48 -7.86 -6.24
CA THR A 57 -11.01 -8.97 -5.44
C THR A 57 -10.54 -8.93 -3.99
N VAL A 58 -9.26 -8.62 -3.76
CA VAL A 58 -8.63 -8.70 -2.43
C VAL A 58 -8.97 -7.48 -1.58
N VAL A 59 -8.67 -6.28 -2.10
CA VAL A 59 -8.75 -5.06 -1.30
C VAL A 59 -10.12 -4.39 -1.46
N ARG A 60 -10.85 -4.62 -2.58
CA ARG A 60 -12.15 -3.99 -2.97
C ARG A 60 -12.23 -2.45 -2.83
N SER A 61 -11.11 -1.85 -2.47
CA SER A 61 -10.99 -0.50 -1.98
C SER A 61 -9.73 0.09 -2.56
N ASN A 62 -9.90 1.17 -3.29
CA ASN A 62 -8.79 1.87 -3.91
C ASN A 62 -8.76 3.29 -3.33
N PRO A 63 -7.75 3.68 -2.52
CA PRO A 63 -6.61 2.88 -2.01
C PRO A 63 -6.92 1.95 -0.81
N GLY A 64 -6.11 0.92 -0.60
CA GLY A 64 -6.26 0.04 0.57
C GLY A 64 -4.97 -0.68 0.93
N ILE A 65 -4.81 -1.05 2.20
CA ILE A 65 -3.60 -1.68 2.72
C ILE A 65 -3.91 -3.09 3.19
N VAL A 66 -2.98 -4.01 2.96
CA VAL A 66 -3.10 -5.41 3.36
C VAL A 66 -1.87 -5.80 4.18
N LYS A 67 -2.09 -6.23 5.43
CA LYS A 67 -1.06 -6.84 6.28
C LYS A 67 -0.93 -8.31 5.94
N LEU A 68 0.25 -8.72 5.49
CA LEU A 68 0.59 -10.11 5.21
C LEU A 68 1.56 -10.63 6.27
N LYS A 69 1.27 -11.82 6.81
CA LYS A 69 2.12 -12.51 7.79
C LYS A 69 2.44 -13.91 7.26
N LYS A 70 3.70 -14.13 6.82
CA LYS A 70 4.19 -15.42 6.29
C LYS A 70 3.27 -16.05 5.21
N GLY A 71 2.73 -15.23 4.30
CA GLY A 71 1.85 -15.69 3.22
C GLY A 71 0.36 -15.75 3.57
N THR A 72 -0.02 -15.47 4.82
CA THR A 72 -1.42 -15.33 5.22
C THR A 72 -1.81 -13.86 5.30
N VAL A 73 -2.94 -13.49 4.70
CA VAL A 73 -3.52 -12.15 4.89
C VAL A 73 -4.01 -12.04 6.32
N SER A 74 -3.32 -11.22 7.11
CA SER A 74 -3.61 -11.01 8.53
C SER A 74 -4.69 -9.95 8.72
N GLN A 75 -4.65 -8.88 7.92
CA GLN A 75 -5.64 -7.80 7.98
C GLN A 75 -5.69 -7.07 6.64
N LYS A 76 -6.85 -6.50 6.31
CA LYS A 76 -7.00 -5.56 5.21
C LYS A 76 -7.76 -4.35 5.74
N VAL A 77 -7.22 -3.17 5.52
CA VAL A 77 -7.81 -1.91 5.98
C VAL A 77 -7.93 -0.95 4.81
N HIS A 78 -8.91 -0.07 4.90
CA HIS A 78 -9.01 1.04 3.97
C HIS A 78 -7.87 2.03 4.21
N TRP A 79 -7.50 2.83 3.20
CA TRP A 79 -6.67 4.01 3.44
C TRP A 79 -7.31 4.98 4.45
N ASN A 80 -8.62 4.90 4.65
CA ASN A 80 -9.34 5.73 5.61
C ASN A 80 -9.31 5.15 7.03
N ASP A 81 -8.82 3.91 7.19
CA ASP A 81 -8.85 3.13 8.43
C ASP A 81 -7.43 2.61 8.76
N ILE A 82 -6.39 3.29 8.27
CA ILE A 82 -4.98 2.89 8.48
C ILE A 82 -4.61 2.92 9.96
N GLU A 83 -5.30 3.74 10.74
CA GLU A 83 -5.15 3.89 12.17
C GLU A 83 -5.64 2.67 12.96
N ASP A 84 -6.53 1.85 12.39
CA ASP A 84 -6.93 0.54 12.91
C ASP A 84 -5.90 -0.56 12.57
N LEU A 85 -4.92 -0.26 11.70
CA LEU A 85 -3.89 -1.23 11.38
C LEU A 85 -2.89 -1.34 12.54
N GLU A 86 -3.04 -2.42 13.31
CA GLU A 86 -2.05 -2.81 14.30
C GLU A 86 -0.75 -3.22 13.60
N LEU A 87 0.32 -2.45 13.82
CA LEU A 87 1.68 -2.75 13.34
C LEU A 87 2.46 -3.48 14.45
#